data_AF-A0A7X4FW86-F1
#
_entry.id   AF-A0A7X4FW86-F1
#
_cell.length_a   1.000
_cell.length_b   1.000
_cell.length_c   1.000
_cell.angle_alpha   90.00
_cell.angle_beta   90.00
_cell.angle_gamma   90.00
#
_symmetry.space_group_name_H-M   'P 1'
#
loop_
_entity.id
_entity.type
_entity.pdbx_description
1 polymer ?
#
loop_
_entity_poly.entity_id
_entity_poly.type
_entity_poly.pdbx_seq_one_letter_code
_entity_poly.pdbx_strand_id
1 'polypeptide(L)'
;ERICPYRLDAPLAPDVAARLENVRIDPAVIAAAFRALEQDHDVTLVEGAGGLLVPILNRYTMADLARDLDLPLLVVVDSKLGAINHTLLTLEAATARGLTVRGYVLNHASAADEAAATNASVLARSMDVACLGSINWTPSAERDPGTVVAPAIDWNLLFTGKDEHRRPTGP
;
A
#
# COMPACT_ATOMS: atom_id res chain seq x y z
N GLU A 1 7.01 3.07 -20.20
CA GLU A 1 5.54 3.29 -20.18
C GLU A 1 4.76 2.21 -19.41
N ARG A 2 5.08 0.91 -19.50
CA ARG A 2 4.32 -0.19 -18.85
C ARG A 2 4.07 -0.07 -17.33
N ILE A 3 4.99 0.53 -16.57
CA ILE A 3 4.92 0.57 -15.08
C ILE A 3 3.90 1.59 -14.55
N CYS A 4 3.73 2.71 -15.25
CA CYS A 4 2.85 3.80 -14.83
C CYS A 4 2.13 4.32 -16.08
N PRO A 5 0.98 3.71 -16.44
CA PRO A 5 0.27 4.00 -17.69
C PRO A 5 -0.30 5.42 -17.77
N TYR A 6 -0.57 6.04 -16.61
CA TYR A 6 -1.08 7.41 -16.50
C TYR A 6 -0.13 8.23 -15.64
N ARG A 7 0.42 9.30 -16.21
CA ARG A 7 1.28 10.28 -15.54
C ARG A 7 0.62 11.63 -15.71
N LEU A 8 0.30 12.26 -14.58
CA LEU A 8 -0.38 13.54 -14.51
C LEU A 8 0.51 14.49 -13.72
N ASP A 9 0.56 15.76 -14.12
CA ASP A 9 1.45 16.75 -13.55
C ASP A 9 0.89 17.37 -12.26
N ALA A 10 -0.44 17.47 -12.14
CA ALA A 10 -1.08 18.08 -10.99
C ALA A 10 -0.94 17.20 -9.72
N PRO A 11 -0.41 17.72 -8.60
CA PRO A 11 -0.21 16.97 -7.35
C PRO A 11 -1.52 16.85 -6.56
N LEU A 12 -2.52 16.21 -7.16
CA LEU A 12 -3.89 16.09 -6.66
C LEU A 12 -4.35 14.64 -6.69
N ALA A 13 -5.53 14.36 -6.14
CA ALA A 13 -6.18 13.07 -6.31
C ALA A 13 -6.31 12.74 -7.82
N PRO A 14 -6.15 11.47 -8.24
CA PRO A 14 -6.07 11.12 -9.65
C PRO A 14 -7.27 11.59 -10.48
N ASP A 15 -8.50 11.46 -9.95
CA ASP A 15 -9.71 11.96 -10.63
C ASP A 15 -9.63 13.48 -10.91
N VAL A 16 -9.14 14.25 -9.94
CA VAL A 16 -9.04 15.71 -10.07
C VAL A 16 -7.94 16.09 -11.05
N ALA A 17 -6.76 15.49 -10.94
CA ALA A 17 -5.64 15.73 -11.84
C ALA A 17 -6.03 15.40 -13.29
N ALA A 18 -6.65 14.24 -13.52
CA ALA A 18 -7.07 13.79 -14.84
C ALA A 18 -8.08 14.76 -15.48
N ARG A 19 -9.04 15.26 -14.68
CA ARG A 19 -10.02 16.25 -15.13
C ARG A 19 -9.38 17.59 -15.51
N LEU A 20 -8.40 18.08 -14.74
CA LEU A 20 -7.71 19.33 -15.05
C LEU A 20 -6.90 19.23 -16.34
N GLU A 21 -6.34 18.05 -16.60
CA GLU A 21 -5.48 17.78 -17.76
C GLU A 21 -6.25 17.23 -18.97
N ASN A 22 -7.58 17.13 -18.88
CA ASN A 22 -8.46 16.54 -19.90
C ASN A 22 -8.06 15.10 -20.31
N VAL A 23 -7.51 14.35 -19.35
CA VAL A 23 -7.17 12.94 -19.50
C VAL A 23 -8.29 12.08 -18.92
N ARG A 24 -8.62 10.98 -19.61
CA ARG A 24 -9.54 9.96 -19.08
C ARG A 24 -8.74 8.74 -18.64
N ILE A 25 -8.75 8.48 -17.34
CA ILE A 25 -8.19 7.24 -16.78
C ILE A 25 -9.15 6.09 -17.08
N ASP A 26 -8.63 5.00 -17.63
CA ASP A 26 -9.34 3.75 -17.83
C ASP A 26 -8.71 2.66 -16.94
N PRO A 27 -9.42 2.19 -15.89
CA PRO A 27 -8.95 1.10 -15.04
C PRO A 27 -8.57 -0.17 -15.79
N ALA A 28 -9.19 -0.45 -16.95
CA ALA A 28 -8.86 -1.63 -17.75
C ALA A 28 -7.44 -1.55 -18.33
N VAL A 29 -6.95 -0.35 -18.66
CA VAL A 29 -5.56 -0.14 -19.11
C VAL A 29 -4.58 -0.42 -17.98
N ILE A 30 -4.91 -0.02 -16.75
CA ILE A 30 -4.10 -0.30 -15.55
C ILE A 30 -4.06 -1.81 -15.30
N ALA A 31 -5.20 -2.48 -15.37
CA ALA A 31 -5.29 -3.93 -15.18
C ALA A 31 -4.50 -4.71 -16.24
N ALA A 32 -4.57 -4.29 -17.52
CA ALA A 32 -3.80 -4.91 -18.58
C ALA A 32 -2.29 -4.74 -18.36
N ALA A 33 -1.84 -3.55 -17.94
CA ALA A 33 -0.45 -3.30 -17.61
C ALA A 33 0.03 -4.16 -16.43
N PHE A 34 -0.76 -4.25 -15.36
CA PHE A 34 -0.49 -5.11 -14.21
C PHE A 34 -0.35 -6.58 -14.62
N ARG A 35 -1.32 -7.14 -15.37
CA ARG A 35 -1.27 -8.56 -15.79
C ARG A 35 -0.06 -8.86 -16.67
N ALA A 36 0.33 -7.94 -17.55
CA ALA A 36 1.53 -8.10 -18.36
C ALA A 36 2.81 -8.08 -17.49
N LEU A 37 2.87 -7.26 -16.44
CA LEU A 37 4.01 -7.23 -15.52
C LEU A 37 4.04 -8.45 -14.61
N GLU A 38 2.89 -8.91 -14.13
CA GLU A 38 2.74 -10.11 -13.30
C GLU A 38 3.24 -11.38 -14.01
N GLN A 39 3.08 -11.46 -15.33
CA GLN A 39 3.60 -12.57 -16.13
C GLN A 39 5.13 -12.59 -16.26
N ASP A 40 5.75 -11.41 -16.20
CA ASP A 40 7.18 -11.24 -16.47
C ASP A 40 8.04 -11.23 -15.19
N HIS A 41 7.43 -11.23 -13.99
CA HIS A 41 8.14 -11.04 -12.71
C HIS A 41 7.61 -11.95 -11.61
N ASP A 42 8.51 -12.46 -10.76
CA ASP A 42 8.15 -13.28 -9.58
C ASP A 42 7.29 -12.52 -8.56
N VAL A 43 7.52 -11.21 -8.45
CA VAL A 43 6.81 -10.30 -7.55
C VAL A 43 6.47 -9.03 -8.29
N THR A 44 5.19 -8.63 -8.25
CA THR A 44 4.70 -7.35 -8.75
C THR A 44 4.09 -6.54 -7.60
N LEU A 45 4.57 -5.32 -7.39
CA LEU A 45 4.03 -4.38 -6.42
C LEU A 45 3.19 -3.32 -7.12
N VAL A 46 2.00 -3.05 -6.60
CA VAL A 46 1.14 -1.95 -7.05
C VAL A 46 1.06 -0.92 -5.93
N GLU A 47 1.65 0.25 -6.17
CA GLU A 47 1.52 1.41 -5.30
C GLU A 47 0.27 2.20 -5.69
N GLY A 48 -0.63 2.43 -4.73
CA GLY A 48 -1.79 3.31 -4.93
C GLY A 48 -1.40 4.79 -4.82
N ALA A 49 -2.20 5.68 -5.40
CA ALA A 49 -2.02 7.13 -5.25
C ALA A 49 -2.96 7.69 -4.16
N GLY A 50 -2.39 8.00 -2.99
CA GLY A 50 -3.12 8.48 -1.82
C GLY A 50 -3.70 7.35 -0.96
N GLY A 51 -4.83 7.61 -0.30
CA GLY A 51 -5.49 6.64 0.59
C GLY A 51 -6.36 5.62 -0.15
N LEU A 52 -6.78 4.57 0.56
CA LEU A 52 -7.54 3.44 0.03
C LEU A 52 -8.86 3.84 -0.67
N LEU A 53 -9.51 4.91 -0.21
CA LEU A 53 -10.78 5.40 -0.77
C LEU A 53 -10.61 6.61 -1.69
N VAL A 54 -9.38 6.94 -2.08
CA VAL A 54 -9.13 8.02 -3.05
C VAL A 54 -9.72 7.62 -4.42
N PRO A 55 -10.52 8.49 -5.05
CA PRO A 55 -11.11 8.20 -6.35
C PRO A 55 -10.06 8.28 -7.46
N ILE A 56 -10.07 7.26 -8.31
CA ILE A 56 -9.32 7.22 -9.57
C ILE A 56 -10.18 7.81 -10.71
N LEU A 57 -11.46 7.45 -10.72
CA LEU A 57 -12.44 7.89 -11.73
C LEU A 57 -13.84 7.90 -11.12
N ASN A 58 -14.48 9.05 -11.02
CA ASN A 58 -15.82 9.19 -10.43
C ASN A 58 -15.90 8.57 -9.02
N ARG A 59 -16.66 7.46 -8.88
CA ARG A 59 -16.82 6.70 -7.62
C ARG A 59 -15.90 5.49 -7.52
N TYR A 60 -15.11 5.21 -8.55
CA TYR A 60 -14.15 4.11 -8.58
C TYR A 60 -12.90 4.52 -7.80
N THR A 61 -12.56 3.75 -6.77
CA THR A 61 -11.49 4.07 -5.81
C THR A 61 -10.29 3.14 -5.93
N MET A 62 -9.19 3.45 -5.22
CA MET A 62 -8.05 2.54 -5.08
C MET A 62 -8.46 1.16 -4.53
N ALA A 63 -9.48 1.11 -3.66
CA ALA A 63 -10.03 -0.15 -3.16
C ALA A 63 -10.72 -0.98 -4.27
N ASP A 64 -11.44 -0.33 -5.18
CA ASP A 64 -12.06 -1.02 -6.32
C ASP A 64 -10.99 -1.58 -7.25
N LEU A 65 -9.92 -0.82 -7.50
CA LEU A 65 -8.78 -1.29 -8.27
C LEU A 65 -8.11 -2.50 -7.61
N ALA A 66 -7.79 -2.43 -6.31
CA ALA A 66 -7.19 -3.55 -5.60
C ALA A 66 -8.07 -4.82 -5.66
N ARG A 67 -9.40 -4.66 -5.57
CA ARG A 67 -10.35 -5.78 -5.70
C ARG A 67 -10.34 -6.36 -7.10
N ASP A 68 -10.42 -5.52 -8.13
CA ASP A 68 -10.48 -5.96 -9.53
C ASP A 68 -9.17 -6.65 -9.97
N LEU A 69 -8.05 -6.29 -9.36
CA LEU A 69 -6.76 -6.95 -9.57
C LEU A 69 -6.56 -8.22 -8.73
N ASP A 70 -7.46 -8.52 -7.79
CA ASP A 70 -7.35 -9.61 -6.80
C ASP A 70 -6.07 -9.52 -5.96
N LEU A 71 -5.75 -8.29 -5.51
CA LEU A 71 -4.53 -8.01 -4.75
C LEU A 71 -4.81 -7.92 -3.24
N PRO A 72 -4.01 -8.59 -2.40
CA PRO A 72 -3.99 -8.28 -0.98
C PRO A 72 -3.37 -6.90 -0.74
N LEU A 73 -3.71 -6.29 0.40
CA LEU A 73 -3.21 -4.98 0.80
C LEU A 73 -2.06 -5.10 1.82
N LEU A 74 -1.10 -4.19 1.68
CA LEU A 74 -0.12 -3.82 2.70
C LEU A 74 -0.38 -2.35 3.06
N VAL A 75 -0.64 -2.05 4.34
CA VAL A 75 -0.97 -0.69 4.77
C VAL A 75 0.28 0.00 5.33
N VAL A 76 0.66 1.15 4.75
CA VAL A 76 1.72 2.00 5.31
C VAL A 76 1.08 3.04 6.24
N VAL A 77 1.51 3.05 7.50
CA VAL A 77 0.97 3.91 8.55
C VAL A 77 2.02 4.94 8.94
N ASP A 78 1.75 6.21 8.65
CA ASP A 78 2.54 7.32 9.19
C ASP A 78 2.31 7.41 10.71
N SER A 79 3.32 7.02 11.51
CA SER A 79 3.20 6.88 12.97
C SER A 79 3.26 8.23 13.68
N LYS A 80 2.14 8.95 13.61
CA LYS A 80 1.92 10.26 14.25
C LYS A 80 0.59 10.28 15.02
N LEU A 81 0.27 11.41 15.64
CA LEU A 81 -1.06 11.62 16.21
C LEU A 81 -2.16 11.44 15.14
N GLY A 82 -3.16 10.63 15.46
CA GLY A 82 -4.27 10.27 14.56
C GLY A 82 -4.05 8.99 13.74
N ALA A 83 -2.84 8.41 13.76
CA ALA A 83 -2.51 7.18 13.03
C ALA A 83 -3.46 6.02 13.39
N ILE A 84 -3.74 5.84 14.69
CA ILE A 84 -4.62 4.77 15.18
C ILE A 84 -5.99 4.82 14.49
N ASN A 85 -6.65 5.98 14.48
CA ASN A 85 -7.96 6.14 13.86
C ASN A 85 -7.88 5.87 12.34
N HIS A 86 -6.90 6.46 11.65
CA HIS A 86 -6.77 6.27 10.20
C HIS A 86 -6.50 4.82 9.81
N THR A 87 -5.65 4.11 10.56
CA THR A 87 -5.39 2.69 10.34
C THR A 87 -6.66 1.87 10.54
N LEU A 88 -7.36 2.04 11.67
CA LEU A 88 -8.58 1.27 11.95
C LEU A 88 -9.67 1.53 10.90
N LEU A 89 -9.90 2.79 10.50
CA LEU A 89 -10.85 3.13 9.44
C LEU A 89 -10.43 2.55 8.08
N THR A 90 -9.13 2.49 7.80
CA THR A 90 -8.62 1.88 6.55
C THR A 90 -8.88 0.37 6.55
N LEU A 91 -8.64 -0.32 7.67
CA LEU A 91 -8.90 -1.75 7.81
C LEU A 91 -10.41 -2.07 7.72
N GLU A 92 -11.25 -1.26 8.37
CA GLU A 92 -12.70 -1.40 8.28
C GLU A 92 -13.19 -1.21 6.84
N ALA A 93 -12.70 -0.17 6.15
CA ALA A 93 -13.04 0.10 4.76
C ALA A 93 -12.57 -1.01 3.79
N ALA A 94 -11.40 -1.59 4.04
CA ALA A 94 -10.88 -2.74 3.29
C ALA A 94 -11.76 -3.98 3.50
N THR A 95 -12.04 -4.31 4.76
CA THR A 95 -12.85 -5.47 5.15
C THR A 95 -14.26 -5.39 4.56
N ALA A 96 -14.90 -4.22 4.66
CA ALA A 96 -16.23 -3.98 4.10
C ALA A 96 -16.30 -4.15 2.57
N ARG A 97 -15.15 -4.14 1.87
CA ARG A 97 -15.04 -4.34 0.42
C ARG A 97 -14.52 -5.74 0.05
N GLY A 98 -14.36 -6.63 1.02
CA GLY A 98 -13.83 -7.97 0.82
C GLY A 98 -12.33 -8.02 0.54
N LEU A 99 -11.59 -6.95 0.85
CA LEU A 99 -10.14 -6.90 0.65
C LEU A 99 -9.42 -7.51 1.84
N THR A 100 -8.42 -8.34 1.55
CA THR A 100 -7.55 -8.93 2.58
C THR A 100 -6.39 -7.98 2.85
N VAL A 101 -6.19 -7.59 4.12
CA VAL A 101 -4.98 -6.87 4.55
C VAL A 101 -4.00 -7.88 5.14
N ARG A 102 -2.82 -8.01 4.51
CA ARG A 102 -1.77 -8.96 4.96
C ARG A 102 -0.97 -8.45 6.14
N GLY A 103 -0.91 -7.14 6.28
CA GLY A 103 -0.32 -6.51 7.44
C GLY A 103 -0.16 -5.01 7.23
N TYR A 104 0.52 -4.38 8.18
CA TYR A 104 0.86 -2.97 8.13
C TYR A 104 2.33 -2.72 8.49
N VAL A 105 2.85 -1.61 7.98
CA VAL A 105 4.20 -1.09 8.29
C VAL A 105 4.05 0.25 8.96
N LEU A 106 4.75 0.45 10.08
CA LEU A 106 4.87 1.77 10.70
C LEU A 106 6.00 2.54 10.03
N ASN A 107 5.69 3.71 9.50
CA ASN A 107 6.67 4.62 8.94
C ASN A 107 6.78 5.84 9.87
N HIS A 108 7.96 6.07 10.42
CA HIS A 108 8.26 7.24 11.23
C HIS A 108 8.82 8.32 10.30
N ALA A 109 7.93 9.17 9.76
CA ALA A 109 8.30 10.22 8.80
C ALA A 109 8.98 11.44 9.45
N SER A 110 8.87 11.58 10.77
CA SER A 110 9.49 12.63 11.58
C SER A 110 10.13 12.04 12.83
N ALA A 111 10.92 12.86 13.55
CA ALA A 111 11.46 12.50 14.85
C ALA A 111 10.34 11.98 15.77
N ALA A 112 10.66 10.95 16.54
CA ALA A 112 9.67 10.28 17.39
C ALA A 112 9.17 11.21 18.49
N ASP A 113 7.85 11.27 18.62
CA ASP A 113 7.13 11.86 19.76
C ASP A 113 6.40 10.76 20.54
N GLU A 114 5.65 11.15 21.58
CA GLU A 114 4.90 10.20 22.42
C GLU A 114 3.86 9.41 21.60
N ALA A 115 3.24 10.02 20.58
CA ALA A 115 2.29 9.33 19.72
C ALA A 115 3.01 8.25 18.91
N ALA A 116 4.13 8.59 18.27
CA ALA A 116 4.95 7.66 17.52
C ALA A 116 5.44 6.48 18.40
N ALA A 117 5.80 6.75 19.65
CA ALA A 117 6.28 5.75 20.62
C ALA A 117 5.17 4.79 21.08
N THR A 118 3.92 5.24 21.15
CA THR A 118 2.81 4.45 21.72
C THR A 118 1.94 3.76 20.66
N ASN A 119 1.86 4.31 19.44
CA ASN A 119 0.99 3.83 18.35
C ASN A 119 1.12 2.32 18.09
N ALA A 120 2.35 1.78 18.05
CA ALA A 120 2.59 0.36 17.79
C ALA A 120 1.84 -0.55 18.78
N SER A 121 1.95 -0.25 20.08
CA SER A 121 1.30 -1.01 21.14
C SER A 121 -0.23 -0.88 21.12
N VAL A 122 -0.74 0.30 20.75
CA VAL A 122 -2.18 0.56 20.67
C VAL A 122 -2.78 -0.17 19.48
N LEU A 123 -2.14 -0.12 18.31
CA LEU A 123 -2.60 -0.83 17.12
C LEU A 123 -2.60 -2.35 17.35
N ALA A 124 -1.51 -2.90 17.90
CA ALA A 124 -1.38 -4.33 18.16
C ALA A 124 -2.49 -4.90 19.07
N ARG A 125 -3.03 -4.10 20.01
CA ARG A 125 -4.14 -4.52 20.89
C ARG A 125 -5.52 -4.19 20.34
N SER A 126 -5.62 -3.42 19.27
CA SER A 126 -6.90 -2.91 18.73
C SER A 126 -7.35 -3.64 17.46
N MET A 127 -6.48 -4.43 16.83
CA MET A 127 -6.77 -5.15 15.59
C MET A 127 -5.97 -6.45 15.49
N ASP A 128 -6.50 -7.41 14.74
CA ASP A 128 -5.84 -8.70 14.48
C ASP A 128 -5.16 -8.69 13.10
N VAL A 129 -4.26 -7.72 12.90
CA VAL A 129 -3.48 -7.57 11.67
C VAL A 129 -2.02 -7.44 12.07
N ALA A 130 -1.15 -8.23 11.44
CA ALA A 130 0.26 -8.27 11.81
C ALA A 130 0.98 -6.96 11.45
N CYS A 131 1.80 -6.46 12.38
CA CYS A 131 2.80 -5.45 12.09
C CYS A 131 4.00 -6.15 11.45
N LEU A 132 4.35 -5.79 10.21
CA LEU A 132 5.54 -6.37 9.57
C LEU A 132 6.83 -5.67 10.03
N GLY A 133 6.74 -4.48 10.62
CA GLY A 133 7.91 -3.77 11.12
C GLY A 133 7.74 -2.26 11.13
N SER A 134 8.83 -1.58 11.52
CA SER A 134 8.88 -0.13 11.68
C SER A 134 10.10 0.46 10.99
N ILE A 135 9.87 1.43 10.11
CA ILE A 135 10.92 2.21 9.45
C ILE A 135 11.15 3.47 10.27
N ASN A 136 12.31 3.57 10.89
CA ASN A 136 12.65 4.69 11.76
C ASN A 136 12.99 5.96 10.98
N TRP A 137 12.68 7.10 11.59
CA TRP A 137 13.12 8.38 11.08
C TRP A 137 14.64 8.52 11.18
N THR A 138 15.26 9.03 10.13
CA THR A 138 16.66 9.43 10.16
C THR A 138 16.80 10.84 9.59
N PRO A 139 17.67 11.70 10.16
CA PRO A 139 17.85 13.07 9.69
C PRO A 139 18.54 13.18 8.32
N SER A 140 19.14 12.11 7.79
CA SER A 140 19.71 12.08 6.44
C SER A 140 18.64 12.00 5.36
N ALA A 141 18.81 12.84 4.32
CA ALA A 141 17.98 12.84 3.11
C ALA A 141 18.37 11.70 2.14
N GLU A 142 19.64 11.29 2.14
CA GLU A 142 20.09 10.14 1.36
C GLU A 142 19.93 8.88 2.20
N ARG A 143 19.10 7.97 1.70
CA ARG A 143 18.87 6.63 2.27
C ARG A 143 18.80 5.67 1.11
N ASP A 144 19.60 4.61 1.16
CA ASP A 144 19.37 3.47 0.30
C ASP A 144 18.23 2.63 0.91
N PRO A 145 17.05 2.52 0.25
CA PRO A 145 15.95 1.70 0.74
C PRO A 145 16.37 0.26 1.03
N GLY A 146 17.34 -0.29 0.29
CA GLY A 146 17.86 -1.64 0.50
C GLY A 146 18.54 -1.83 1.86
N THR A 147 19.11 -0.77 2.43
CA THR A 147 19.79 -0.83 3.75
C THR A 147 18.88 -0.45 4.92
N VAL A 148 17.86 0.38 4.67
CA VAL A 148 16.98 0.89 5.73
C VAL A 148 15.70 0.07 5.86
N VAL A 149 15.09 -0.30 4.73
CA VAL A 149 13.78 -0.97 4.72
C VAL A 149 13.93 -2.49 4.82
N ALA A 150 14.87 -3.08 4.08
CA ALA A 150 15.03 -4.54 4.05
C ALA A 150 15.20 -5.19 5.44
N PRO A 151 16.04 -4.66 6.35
CA PRO A 151 16.18 -5.24 7.69
C PRO A 151 15.08 -4.81 8.67
N ALA A 152 14.31 -3.77 8.35
CA ALA A 152 13.29 -3.21 9.25
C ALA A 152 11.94 -3.94 9.14
N ILE A 153 11.74 -4.73 8.08
CA ILE A 153 10.48 -5.37 7.73
C ILE A 153 10.67 -6.89 7.67
N ASP A 154 9.81 -7.63 8.36
CA ASP A 154 9.68 -9.08 8.19
C ASP A 154 8.84 -9.40 6.96
N TRP A 155 9.53 -9.53 5.83
CA TRP A 155 8.90 -9.85 4.55
C TRP A 155 8.27 -11.25 4.51
N ASN A 156 8.68 -12.17 5.38
CA ASN A 156 8.09 -13.51 5.39
C ASN A 156 6.62 -13.44 5.81
N LEU A 157 6.27 -12.57 6.76
CA LEU A 157 4.88 -12.36 7.19
C LEU A 157 3.97 -11.91 6.04
N LEU A 158 4.51 -11.19 5.04
CA LEU A 158 3.75 -10.76 3.86
C LEU A 158 3.32 -11.95 2.99
N PHE A 159 4.16 -12.97 2.92
CA PHE A 159 3.96 -14.15 2.05
C PHE A 159 3.41 -15.35 2.80
N THR A 160 3.43 -15.37 4.15
CA THR A 160 2.74 -16.41 4.92
C THR A 160 1.24 -16.44 4.60
N GLY A 161 0.73 -17.64 4.29
CA GLY A 161 -0.65 -17.85 3.82
C GLY A 161 -0.82 -17.86 2.29
N LYS A 162 0.21 -17.50 1.52
CA LYS A 162 0.36 -17.91 0.12
C LYS A 162 1.28 -19.14 0.09
N ASP A 163 0.71 -20.35 0.21
CA ASP A 163 1.19 -21.58 -0.45
C ASP A 163 0.53 -22.87 0.07
N GLU A 164 -0.64 -23.19 -0.44
CA GLU A 164 -0.95 -24.56 -0.89
C GLU A 164 -1.13 -24.66 -2.42
N HIS A 165 -1.13 -23.55 -3.17
CA HIS A 165 -1.47 -23.57 -4.60
C HIS A 165 -0.42 -22.99 -5.57
N ARG A 166 0.69 -22.41 -5.09
CA ARG A 166 1.64 -21.73 -5.99
C ARG A 166 3.10 -21.78 -5.53
N ARG A 167 3.55 -22.92 -4.99
CA ARG A 167 5.00 -23.17 -4.97
C ARG A 167 5.50 -23.20 -6.42
N PRO A 168 6.53 -22.42 -6.80
CA PRO A 168 7.25 -22.69 -8.03
C PRO A 168 7.92 -24.06 -7.85
N THR A 169 7.43 -25.06 -8.56
CA THR A 169 8.18 -26.29 -8.79
C THR A 169 9.29 -25.97 -9.79
N GLY A 170 10.37 -25.38 -9.30
CA GLY A 170 11.65 -25.35 -10.01
C GLY A 170 12.48 -26.57 -9.63
N PRO A 171 13.29 -27.12 -10.55
CA PRO A 171 14.39 -28.02 -10.20
C PRO A 171 15.50 -27.29 -9.41
#